data_AF-A0A5I2Z5E9-F1
#
_entry.id   AF-A0A5I2Z5E9-F1
#
_cell.length_a   1.000
_cell.length_b   1.000
_cell.length_c   1.000
_cell.angle_alpha   90.00
_cell.angle_beta   90.00
_cell.angle_gamma   90.00
#
_symmetry.space_group_name_H-M   'P 1'
#
loop_
_entity.id
_entity.type
_entity.pdbx_description
1 polymer ?
#
loop_
_entity_poly.entity_id
_entity_poly.type
_entity_poly.pdbx_seq_one_letter_code
_entity_poly.pdbx_strand_id
1 'polypeptide(L)'
;MKTNKKTIPFLISLAIIIISLTPLAVYFYHFHGELSNNQANWSSLGSFLSGTSGTLLSACSIFALIYTLHITLKNNEKTHNLTMESIKNNERQIKNMEKEFSLKLFESYIDAFNSILERKIYAINKKKHSSPGGFH
;
A
#
# COMPACT_ATOMS: atom_id res chain seq x y z
N MET A 1 17.23 5.72 -24.02
CA MET A 1 17.43 4.26 -24.17
C MET A 1 16.34 3.55 -23.36
N LYS A 2 15.28 3.02 -23.99
CA LYS A 2 14.19 2.31 -23.29
C LYS A 2 14.70 0.91 -22.91
N THR A 3 15.21 0.72 -21.70
CA THR A 3 15.57 -0.61 -21.22
C THR A 3 14.30 -1.40 -20.92
N ASN A 4 14.23 -2.62 -21.45
CA ASN A 4 13.08 -3.50 -21.31
C ASN A 4 13.00 -3.96 -19.84
N LYS A 5 11.81 -3.94 -19.22
CA LYS A 5 11.63 -4.26 -17.78
C LYS A 5 12.21 -5.64 -17.39
N LYS A 6 12.38 -6.55 -18.35
CA LYS A 6 12.94 -7.90 -18.14
C LYS A 6 14.46 -7.98 -18.32
N THR A 7 15.12 -7.00 -18.94
CA THR A 7 16.57 -7.06 -19.20
C THR A 7 17.40 -6.73 -17.97
N ILE A 8 16.91 -5.85 -17.10
CA ILE A 8 17.59 -5.50 -15.85
C ILE A 8 17.73 -6.71 -14.90
N PRO A 9 16.65 -7.44 -14.54
CA PRO A 9 16.79 -8.61 -13.67
C PRO A 9 17.59 -9.75 -14.33
N PHE A 10 17.52 -9.89 -15.65
CA PHE A 10 18.33 -10.86 -16.39
C PHE A 10 19.84 -10.56 -16.31
N LEU A 11 20.23 -9.29 -16.49
CA LEU A 11 21.62 -8.86 -16.39
C LEU A 11 22.18 -9.00 -14.97
N ILE A 12 21.37 -8.70 -13.94
CA ILE A 12 21.76 -8.91 -12.54
C ILE A 12 21.97 -10.40 -12.25
N SER A 13 21.05 -11.26 -12.71
CA SER A 13 21.19 -12.71 -12.55
C SER A 13 22.47 -13.24 -13.21
N LEU A 14 22.75 -12.81 -14.43
CA LEU A 14 23.97 -13.18 -15.16
C LEU A 14 25.24 -12.72 -14.42
N ALA A 15 25.26 -11.50 -13.89
CA ALA A 15 26.40 -10.97 -13.14
C ALA A 15 26.67 -11.79 -11.87
N ILE A 16 25.62 -12.18 -11.13
CA ILE A 16 25.75 -13.01 -9.92
C ILE A 16 26.34 -14.39 -10.26
N ILE A 17 25.87 -15.02 -11.35
CA ILE A 17 26.38 -16.31 -11.80
C ILE A 17 27.87 -16.20 -12.15
N ILE A 18 28.28 -15.16 -12.88
CA ILE A 18 29.67 -14.94 -13.26
C ILE A 18 30.55 -14.74 -12.01
N ILE A 19 30.14 -13.85 -11.09
CA ILE A 19 30.88 -13.59 -9.84
C ILE A 19 31.03 -14.86 -8.99
N SER A 20 30.02 -15.74 -8.99
CA SER A 20 30.08 -17.01 -8.27
C SER A 20 30.91 -18.09 -8.98
N LEU A 21 30.93 -18.11 -10.32
CA LEU A 21 31.65 -19.12 -11.10
C LEU A 21 33.15 -18.81 -11.23
N THR A 22 33.55 -17.54 -11.33
CA THR A 22 34.95 -17.14 -11.47
C THR A 22 35.88 -17.72 -10.38
N PRO A 23 35.59 -17.61 -9.07
CA PRO A 23 36.45 -18.17 -8.03
C PRO A 23 36.52 -19.71 -8.08
N LEU A 24 35.42 -20.35 -8.49
CA LEU A 24 35.34 -21.80 -8.65
C LEU A 24 36.19 -22.26 -9.85
N ALA A 25 36.14 -21.54 -10.98
CA ALA A 25 36.93 -21.81 -12.17
C ALA A 25 38.44 -21.64 -11.91
N VAL A 26 38.84 -20.59 -11.18
CA VAL A 26 40.24 -20.35 -10.81
C VAL A 26 40.76 -21.47 -9.90
N TYR A 27 39.95 -21.95 -8.96
CA TYR A 27 40.29 -23.09 -8.12
C TYR A 27 40.56 -24.35 -8.94
N PHE A 28 39.62 -24.74 -9.80
CA PHE A 28 39.74 -25.96 -10.61
C PHE A 28 40.90 -25.87 -11.62
N TYR A 29 41.20 -24.68 -12.14
CA TYR A 29 42.36 -24.45 -13.00
C TYR A 29 43.70 -24.63 -12.25
N HIS A 30 43.81 -24.16 -11.01
CA HIS A 30 45.06 -24.24 -10.25
C HIS A 30 45.30 -25.61 -9.60
N PHE A 31 44.23 -26.29 -9.17
CA PHE A 31 44.31 -27.56 -8.43
C PHE A 31 43.97 -28.81 -9.28
N HIS A 32 43.96 -28.68 -10.60
CA HIS A 32 43.84 -29.79 -11.56
C HIS A 32 42.67 -30.76 -11.29
N GLY A 33 41.55 -30.29 -10.74
CA GLY A 33 40.33 -31.09 -10.59
C GLY A 33 40.12 -31.78 -9.24
N GLU A 34 41.13 -31.85 -8.37
CA GLU A 34 40.96 -32.48 -7.04
C GLU A 34 40.58 -31.46 -5.97
N LEU A 35 39.58 -31.81 -5.15
CA LEU A 35 39.27 -31.06 -3.93
C LEU A 35 40.46 -31.20 -2.98
N SER A 36 41.20 -30.11 -2.81
CA SER A 36 42.36 -30.09 -1.93
C SER A 36 41.97 -30.42 -0.49
N ASN A 37 42.56 -31.47 0.07
CA ASN A 37 42.49 -31.80 1.51
C ASN A 37 43.30 -30.83 2.39
N ASN A 38 44.07 -29.91 1.80
CA ASN A 38 44.82 -28.90 2.53
C ASN A 38 43.95 -27.66 2.83
N GLN A 39 43.82 -27.34 4.12
CA GLN A 39 43.10 -26.18 4.65
C GLN A 39 43.61 -24.84 4.09
N ALA A 40 44.89 -24.74 3.74
CA ALA A 40 45.48 -23.52 3.20
C ALA A 40 44.84 -23.09 1.86
N ASN A 41 44.45 -24.05 1.02
CA ASN A 41 43.86 -23.77 -0.29
C ASN A 41 42.42 -23.22 -0.15
N TRP A 42 41.67 -23.72 0.83
CA TRP A 42 40.37 -23.18 1.21
C TRP A 42 40.48 -21.76 1.78
N SER A 43 41.51 -21.52 2.60
CA SER A 43 41.79 -20.17 3.13
C SER A 43 42.06 -19.17 2.01
N SER A 44 42.89 -19.53 1.02
CA SER A 44 43.21 -18.66 -0.12
C SER A 44 42.00 -18.34 -0.99
N LEU A 45 41.11 -19.31 -1.22
CA LEU A 45 39.83 -19.05 -1.89
C LEU A 45 38.93 -18.11 -1.11
N GLY A 46 38.82 -18.33 0.20
CA GLY A 46 38.09 -17.43 1.10
C GLY A 46 38.62 -16.01 1.00
N SER A 47 39.95 -15.82 1.00
CA SER A 47 40.57 -14.50 0.85
C SER A 47 40.31 -13.84 -0.52
N PHE A 48 40.30 -14.60 -1.61
CA PHE A 48 39.96 -14.06 -2.94
C PHE A 48 38.47 -13.67 -3.04
N LEU A 49 37.59 -14.52 -2.50
CA LEU A 49 36.15 -14.27 -2.42
C LEU A 49 35.82 -13.06 -1.54
N SER A 50 36.41 -12.95 -0.34
CA SER A 50 36.13 -11.85 0.57
C SER A 50 36.84 -10.57 0.16
N GLY A 51 38.01 -10.67 -0.46
CA GLY A 51 38.82 -9.53 -0.91
C GLY A 51 38.28 -8.94 -2.20
N THR A 52 38.66 -9.52 -3.34
CA THR A 52 38.37 -8.93 -4.65
C THR A 52 36.88 -9.01 -4.99
N SER A 53 36.27 -10.20 -4.88
CA SER A 53 34.85 -10.37 -5.19
C SER A 53 33.94 -9.65 -4.17
N GLY A 54 34.30 -9.68 -2.89
CA GLY A 54 33.58 -9.00 -1.82
C GLY A 54 33.60 -7.48 -1.94
N THR A 55 34.74 -6.91 -2.35
CA THR A 55 34.85 -5.45 -2.59
C THR A 55 34.00 -5.01 -3.78
N LEU A 56 34.05 -5.76 -4.90
CA LEU A 56 33.23 -5.47 -6.08
C LEU A 56 31.74 -5.60 -5.77
N LEU A 57 31.34 -6.65 -5.05
CA LEU A 57 29.96 -6.87 -4.64
C LEU A 57 29.46 -5.76 -3.71
N SER A 58 30.31 -5.31 -2.77
CA SER A 58 29.99 -4.20 -1.87
C SER A 58 29.77 -2.90 -2.64
N ALA A 59 30.61 -2.59 -3.62
CA ALA A 59 30.42 -1.44 -4.49
C ALA A 59 29.09 -1.53 -5.26
N CYS A 60 28.79 -2.68 -5.88
CA CYS A 60 27.51 -2.91 -6.55
C CYS A 60 26.30 -2.79 -5.61
N SER A 61 26.43 -3.24 -4.36
CA SER A 61 25.38 -3.15 -3.35
C SER A 61 25.01 -1.69 -3.04
N ILE A 62 26.00 -0.81 -2.93
CA ILE A 62 25.76 0.63 -2.74
C ILE A 62 24.94 1.22 -3.91
N PHE A 63 25.30 0.90 -5.16
CA PHE A 63 24.52 1.34 -6.32
C PHE A 63 23.10 0.77 -6.33
N ALA A 64 22.95 -0.51 -5.98
CA ALA A 64 21.64 -1.15 -5.88
C ALA A 64 20.76 -0.50 -4.80
N LEU A 65 21.35 -0.15 -3.65
CA LEU A 65 20.66 0.56 -2.57
C LEU A 65 20.23 1.96 -3.00
N ILE A 66 21.11 2.72 -3.66
CA ILE A 66 20.76 4.06 -4.19
C ILE A 66 19.61 3.96 -5.19
N TYR A 67 19.67 3.00 -6.11
CA TYR A 67 18.60 2.78 -7.08
C TYR A 67 17.27 2.43 -6.40
N THR A 68 17.33 1.55 -5.40
CA THR A 68 16.18 1.12 -4.61
C THR A 68 15.57 2.28 -3.82
N LEU A 69 16.40 3.12 -3.24
CA LEU A 69 15.97 4.31 -2.50
C LEU A 69 15.28 5.32 -3.44
N HIS A 70 15.84 5.55 -4.62
CA HIS A 70 15.24 6.45 -5.60
C HIS A 70 13.85 5.99 -6.07
N ILE A 71 13.68 4.69 -6.36
CA ILE A 71 12.35 4.17 -6.74
C ILE A 71 11.37 4.21 -5.56
N THR A 72 11.85 3.95 -4.35
CA THR A 72 11.02 3.99 -3.12
C THR A 72 10.53 5.41 -2.85
N LEU A 73 11.39 6.43 -2.92
CA LEU A 73 11.02 7.83 -2.74
C LEU A 73 9.96 8.27 -3.76
N LYS A 74 10.18 7.95 -5.05
CA LYS A 74 9.22 8.29 -6.11
C LYS A 74 7.85 7.64 -5.89
N ASN A 75 7.82 6.39 -5.41
CA ASN A 75 6.57 5.70 -5.11
C ASN A 75 5.87 6.30 -3.88
N ASN A 76 6.63 6.70 -2.86
CA ASN A 76 6.10 7.35 -1.66
C ASN A 76 5.46 8.71 -1.99
N GLU A 77 6.10 9.54 -2.81
CA GLU A 77 5.52 10.82 -3.25
C GLU A 77 4.19 10.63 -3.99
N LYS A 78 4.14 9.68 -4.92
CA LYS A 78 2.90 9.37 -5.65
C LYS A 78 1.80 8.90 -4.70
N THR A 79 2.16 8.05 -3.73
CA THR A 79 1.21 7.52 -2.74
C THR A 79 0.69 8.63 -1.82
N HIS A 80 1.56 9.54 -1.40
CA HIS A 80 1.19 10.70 -0.59
C HIS A 80 0.18 11.60 -1.32
N ASN A 81 0.41 11.89 -2.60
CA ASN A 81 -0.50 12.73 -3.38
C ASN A 81 -1.89 12.09 -3.55
N LEU A 82 -1.94 10.79 -3.86
CA LEU A 82 -3.20 10.05 -3.95
C LEU A 82 -3.94 10.00 -2.62
N THR A 83 -3.19 9.89 -1.51
CA THR A 83 -3.75 9.90 -0.15
C THR A 83 -4.32 11.26 0.21
N MET A 84 -3.65 12.35 -0.14
CA MET A 84 -4.16 13.71 0.10
C MET A 84 -5.42 14.01 -0.73
N GLU A 85 -5.47 13.52 -1.96
CA GLU A 85 -6.68 13.64 -2.80
C GLU A 85 -7.85 12.84 -2.21
N SER A 86 -7.60 11.62 -1.73
CA SER A 86 -8.65 10.80 -1.10
C SER A 86 -9.15 11.42 0.21
N ILE A 87 -8.27 11.99 1.04
CA ILE A 87 -8.65 12.74 2.25
C ILE A 87 -9.55 13.92 1.87
N LYS A 88 -9.15 14.73 0.89
CA LYS A 88 -9.94 15.90 0.45
C LYS A 88 -11.31 15.50 -0.11
N ASN A 89 -11.37 14.39 -0.85
CA ASN A 89 -12.65 13.87 -1.34
C ASN A 89 -13.51 13.32 -0.19
N ASN A 90 -12.92 12.63 0.78
CA ASN A 90 -13.62 12.15 1.98
C ASN A 90 -14.16 13.31 2.82
N GLU A 91 -13.40 14.39 3.03
CA GLU A 91 -13.88 15.59 3.72
C GLU A 91 -15.09 16.23 3.00
N ARG A 92 -15.05 16.30 1.67
CA ARG A 92 -16.19 16.79 0.87
C ARG A 92 -17.41 15.88 1.03
N GLN A 93 -17.20 14.56 1.02
CA GLN A 93 -18.28 13.60 1.25
C GLN A 93 -18.89 13.76 2.64
N ILE A 94 -18.07 13.91 3.69
CA ILE A 94 -18.54 14.16 5.06
C ILE A 94 -19.39 15.44 5.13
N LYS A 95 -18.90 16.54 4.55
CA LYS A 95 -19.66 17.80 4.52
C LYS A 95 -20.99 17.69 3.78
N ASN A 96 -21.04 16.92 2.70
CA ASN A 96 -22.29 16.68 1.97
C ASN A 96 -23.24 15.80 2.79
N MET A 97 -22.73 14.75 3.43
CA MET A 97 -23.49 13.89 4.34
C MET A 97 -24.05 14.67 5.54
N GLU A 98 -23.28 15.60 6.13
CA GLU A 98 -23.74 16.46 7.23
C GLU A 98 -24.94 17.33 6.81
N LYS A 99 -24.86 17.92 5.61
CA LYS A 99 -25.98 18.71 5.06
C LYS A 99 -27.21 17.85 4.84
N GLU A 100 -27.05 16.72 4.15
CA GLU A 100 -28.15 15.77 3.93
C GLU A 100 -28.75 15.27 5.24
N PHE A 101 -27.92 15.00 6.25
CA PHE A 101 -28.37 14.59 7.57
C PHE A 101 -29.19 15.68 8.24
N SER A 102 -28.76 16.94 8.19
CA SER A 102 -29.52 18.08 8.77
C SER A 102 -30.89 18.25 8.12
N LEU A 103 -30.99 18.07 6.80
CA LEU A 103 -32.25 18.13 6.06
C LEU A 103 -33.17 16.97 6.45
N LYS A 104 -32.64 15.74 6.48
CA LYS A 104 -33.40 14.55 6.90
C LYS A 104 -33.90 14.67 8.35
N LEU A 105 -33.09 15.25 9.25
CA LEU A 105 -33.53 15.51 10.63
C LEU A 105 -34.68 16.51 10.68
N PHE A 106 -34.61 17.58 9.87
CA PHE A 106 -35.68 18.56 9.80
C PHE A 106 -36.97 17.96 9.23
N GLU A 107 -36.88 17.22 8.12
CA GLU A 107 -38.01 16.50 7.53
C GLU A 107 -38.64 15.54 8.55
N SER A 108 -37.82 14.73 9.23
CA SER A 108 -38.28 13.84 10.29
C SER A 108 -38.97 14.58 11.43
N TYR A 109 -38.50 15.77 11.80
CA TYR A 109 -39.13 16.58 12.85
C TYR A 109 -40.51 17.10 12.41
N ILE A 110 -40.63 17.57 11.16
CA ILE A 110 -41.90 18.03 10.59
C ILE A 110 -42.90 16.88 10.51
N ASP A 111 -42.48 15.70 10.05
CA ASP A 111 -43.33 14.52 9.97
C ASP A 111 -43.82 14.07 11.33
N ALA A 112 -42.93 14.03 12.34
CA ALA A 112 -43.30 13.73 13.70
C ALA A 112 -44.34 14.73 14.23
N PHE A 113 -44.12 16.03 14.00
CA PHE A 113 -45.05 17.07 14.42
C PHE A 113 -46.41 16.96 13.74
N ASN A 114 -46.43 16.82 12.41
CA ASN A 114 -47.66 16.63 11.63
C ASN A 114 -48.44 15.40 12.12
N SER A 115 -47.76 14.28 12.37
CA SER A 115 -48.41 13.07 12.89
C SER A 115 -49.06 13.29 14.26
N ILE A 116 -48.46 14.11 15.13
CA ILE A 116 -49.03 14.46 16.44
C ILE A 116 -50.27 15.33 16.26
N LEU A 117 -50.21 16.31 15.36
CA LEU A 117 -51.36 17.17 15.05
C LEU A 117 -52.53 16.35 14.49
N GLU A 118 -52.27 15.47 13.53
CA GLU A 118 -53.28 14.59 12.94
C GLU A 118 -53.94 13.70 13.99
N ARG A 119 -53.14 13.10 14.88
CA ARG A 119 -53.68 12.31 16.01
C ARG A 119 -54.57 13.14 16.92
N LYS A 120 -54.17 14.39 17.23
CA LYS A 120 -54.97 15.29 18.06
C LYS A 120 -56.26 15.71 17.38
N ILE A 121 -56.21 16.08 16.10
CA ILE A 121 -57.39 16.45 15.30
C ILE A 121 -58.36 15.27 15.21
N TYR A 122 -57.86 14.07 14.90
CA TYR A 122 -58.67 12.86 14.87
C TYR A 122 -59.34 12.59 16.22
N ALA A 123 -58.60 12.70 17.33
CA ALA A 123 -59.15 12.52 18.68
C ALA A 123 -60.26 13.54 19.01
N ILE A 124 -60.09 14.81 18.61
CA ILE A 124 -61.09 15.87 18.81
C ILE A 124 -62.35 15.60 17.97
N ASN A 125 -62.18 15.33 16.68
CA ASN A 125 -63.31 15.05 15.78
C ASN A 125 -64.08 13.80 16.21
N LYS A 126 -63.37 12.76 16.66
CA LYS A 126 -64.00 11.56 17.23
C LYS A 126 -64.82 11.86 18.48
N LYS A 127 -64.32 12.69 19.41
CA LYS A 127 -65.10 13.14 20.59
C LYS A 127 -66.35 13.93 20.19
N LYS A 128 -66.24 14.81 19.19
CA LYS A 128 -67.37 15.62 18.69
C LYS A 128 -68.48 14.75 18.08
N HIS A 129 -68.13 13.72 17.31
CA HIS A 129 -69.11 12.84 16.67
C HIS A 129 -69.64 11.70 17.55
N SER A 130 -69.00 11.42 18.68
CA SER A 130 -69.49 10.44 19.68
C SER A 130 -70.39 11.06 20.75
N SER A 131 -70.67 12.36 20.69
CA SER A 131 -71.72 13.01 21.47
C SER A 131 -72.97 13.17 20.59
N PRO A 132 -73.89 12.18 20.54
CA PRO A 132 -75.18 12.38 19.90
C PRO A 132 -75.93 13.47 20.68
N GLY A 133 -76.52 14.42 19.95
CA GLY A 133 -77.29 15.51 20.52
C GLY A 133 -78.33 14.99 21.51
N GLY A 134 -78.06 15.19 22.81
CA GLY A 134 -79.09 15.26 23.82
C GLY A 134 -79.82 16.57 23.58
N PHE A 135 -80.89 16.48 22.79
CA PHE A 135 -81.93 17.49 22.69
C PHE A 135 -82.27 18.03 24.07
N HIS A 136 -82.20 19.34 24.25
CA HIS A 136 -83.14 20.13 25.03
C HIS A 136 -83.08 21.58 24.53
#